data_AF-A0A1J0TQ27-F1
#
_entry.id   AF-A0A1J0TQ27-F1
#
_cell.length_a   1.000
_cell.length_b   1.000
_cell.length_c   1.000
_cell.angle_alpha   90.00
_cell.angle_beta   90.00
_cell.angle_gamma   90.00
#
_symmetry.space_group_name_H-M   'P 1'
#
loop_
_entity.id
_entity.type
_entity.pdbx_description
1 polymer ?
#
loop_
_entity_poly.entity_id
_entity_poly.type
_entity_poly.pdbx_seq_one_letter_code
_entity_poly.pdbx_strand_id
1 'polypeptide(L)'
;MTTVVVEADGGSRGNPGPAGYGAVVFDADHRTVLAERQASIGRATNNVAEYKGLIAGLTAAAELGADEVHVRMDSKLVVEQMSGRWQVKHADMIPLAAQARELAGRFRSVDFTWIPRAENAHADRLANAAMDAAAEALLDVASDTVTRPVAPSNAGTENVATPPAVPVPDPAVPPSPGWTGAVGSPTRLLLLRHGQTSLSVERRYSGRGNPELTELGRDQAVAAARRLGARGGITAVLASPLGRARETAAAAADALDLPVMVHDGLIETDFGDWEGLTFAEAARRDPELHRRWLGDTSVRPPNGESFDEVAKRIASVRDDLLTDYAGSTVLVVSHVTPIKTFLQMALESGPSLLYRLHLDLASLSIAEFYADGGSSVRLVNDTSHL
;
A
#
# COMPACT_ATOMS: atom_id res chain seq x y z
N MET A 1 -13.53 35.02 -17.71
CA MET A 1 -13.56 33.68 -17.12
C MET A 1 -12.17 33.38 -16.66
N THR A 2 -11.97 33.18 -15.37
CA THR A 2 -10.64 32.99 -14.79
C THR A 2 -10.40 31.49 -14.64
N THR A 3 -9.63 30.90 -15.55
CA THR A 3 -9.25 29.49 -15.49
C THR A 3 -7.92 29.36 -14.75
N VAL A 4 -7.82 28.38 -13.85
CA VAL A 4 -6.58 28.08 -13.10
C VAL A 4 -6.29 26.59 -13.10
N VAL A 5 -5.02 26.24 -12.94
CA VAL A 5 -4.58 24.86 -12.73
C VAL A 5 -4.20 24.69 -11.26
N VAL A 6 -4.74 23.66 -10.60
CA VAL A 6 -4.41 23.33 -9.21
C VAL A 6 -3.63 22.03 -9.19
N GLU A 7 -2.41 22.08 -8.64
CA GLU A 7 -1.62 20.90 -8.33
C GLU A 7 -1.54 20.70 -6.82
N ALA A 8 -1.72 19.48 -6.34
CA ALA A 8 -1.69 19.17 -4.92
C ALA A 8 -1.07 17.79 -4.66
N ASP A 9 -0.41 17.66 -3.51
CA ASP A 9 0.17 16.43 -2.98
C ASP A 9 0.02 16.41 -1.45
N GLY A 10 0.16 15.23 -0.86
CA GLY A 10 0.21 15.05 0.57
C GLY A 10 0.83 13.71 0.94
N GLY A 11 1.45 13.65 2.11
CA GLY A 11 2.08 12.42 2.57
C GLY A 11 2.25 12.36 4.08
N SER A 12 2.79 11.23 4.52
CA SER A 12 3.07 10.90 5.90
C SER A 12 4.41 10.16 6.05
N ARG A 13 5.21 10.51 7.07
CA ARG A 13 6.48 9.84 7.40
C ARG A 13 6.18 8.58 8.23
N GLY A 14 6.00 7.46 7.53
CA GLY A 14 5.37 6.27 8.11
C GLY A 14 3.85 6.48 8.14
N ASN A 15 3.07 5.54 7.65
CA ASN A 15 1.65 5.78 7.38
C ASN A 15 0.76 4.88 8.26
N PRO A 16 0.00 5.44 9.23
CA PRO A 16 -0.04 6.85 9.62
C PRO A 16 1.21 7.30 10.40
N GLY A 17 1.49 8.61 10.38
CA GLY A 17 2.71 9.23 10.91
C GLY A 17 2.69 10.75 10.72
N PRO A 18 3.80 11.46 11.02
CA PRO A 18 3.90 12.91 10.80
C PRO A 18 3.58 13.25 9.34
N ALA A 19 2.51 14.00 9.14
CA ALA A 19 1.91 14.22 7.84
C ALA A 19 1.82 15.70 7.49
N GLY A 20 1.84 15.98 6.20
CA GLY A 20 1.78 17.33 5.65
C GLY A 20 1.29 17.30 4.20
N TYR A 21 0.78 18.45 3.74
CA TYR A 21 0.31 18.61 2.37
C TYR A 21 0.95 19.83 1.71
N GLY A 22 0.93 19.83 0.38
CA GLY A 22 1.31 20.93 -0.48
C GLY A 22 0.29 21.15 -1.58
N ALA A 23 -0.01 22.41 -1.90
CA ALA A 23 -0.84 22.78 -3.03
C ALA A 23 -0.31 24.05 -3.69
N VAL A 24 -0.41 24.11 -5.01
CA VAL A 24 -0.03 25.25 -5.82
C VAL A 24 -1.12 25.55 -6.84
N VAL A 25 -1.40 26.83 -7.04
CA VAL A 25 -2.34 27.31 -8.06
C VAL A 25 -1.54 28.02 -9.13
N PHE A 26 -1.66 27.59 -10.37
CA PHE A 26 -1.08 28.23 -11.54
C PHE A 26 -2.12 29.00 -12.37
N ASP A 27 -1.64 29.90 -13.21
CA ASP A 27 -2.42 30.43 -14.32
C ASP A 27 -2.86 29.33 -15.32
N ALA A 28 -3.77 29.66 -16.23
CA ALA A 28 -4.33 28.72 -17.18
C ALA A 28 -3.28 28.04 -18.08
N ASP A 29 -2.16 28.73 -18.36
CA ASP A 29 -1.07 28.22 -19.21
C ASP A 29 -0.04 27.38 -18.43
N HIS A 30 -0.23 27.19 -17.12
CA HIS A 30 0.69 26.47 -16.24
C HIS A 30 2.12 27.03 -16.25
N ARG A 31 2.24 28.38 -16.25
CA ARG A 31 3.52 29.11 -16.30
C ARG A 31 3.79 29.91 -15.06
N THR A 32 2.76 30.50 -14.47
CA THR A 32 2.91 31.43 -13.34
C THR A 32 2.23 30.87 -12.10
N VAL A 33 2.96 30.77 -10.99
CA VAL A 33 2.38 30.45 -9.68
C VAL A 33 1.60 31.66 -9.16
N LEU A 34 0.31 31.47 -8.92
CA LEU A 34 -0.61 32.45 -8.37
C LEU A 34 -0.75 32.33 -6.85
N ALA A 35 -0.64 31.11 -6.31
CA ALA A 35 -0.69 30.85 -4.87
C ALA A 35 0.00 29.54 -4.50
N GLU A 36 0.57 29.48 -3.29
CA GLU A 36 1.03 28.24 -2.65
C GLU A 36 0.35 28.07 -1.29
N ARG A 37 0.08 26.82 -0.91
CA ARG A 37 -0.40 26.43 0.43
C ARG A 37 0.36 25.20 0.87
N GLN A 38 0.79 25.17 2.12
CA GLN A 38 1.36 23.99 2.76
C GLN A 38 1.08 24.05 4.26
N ALA A 39 0.86 22.90 4.89
CA ALA A 39 0.77 22.82 6.34
C ALA A 39 1.07 21.41 6.84
N SER A 40 1.70 21.33 8.02
CA SER A 40 1.71 20.11 8.81
C SER A 40 0.32 19.84 9.36
N ILE A 41 -0.08 18.57 9.40
CA ILE A 41 -1.41 18.15 9.84
C ILE A 41 -1.37 17.15 11.00
N GLY A 42 -0.24 17.12 11.71
CA GLY A 42 0.00 16.20 12.82
C GLY A 42 0.19 14.77 12.34
N ARG A 43 -0.38 13.81 13.05
CA ARG A 43 -0.32 12.39 12.68
C ARG A 43 -1.52 12.03 11.81
N ALA A 44 -1.30 11.73 10.53
CA ALA A 44 -2.36 11.36 9.59
C ALA A 44 -1.85 10.37 8.53
N THR A 45 -2.75 9.85 7.70
CA THR A 45 -2.39 9.00 6.55
C THR A 45 -2.05 9.82 5.31
N ASN A 46 -1.37 9.21 4.33
CA ASN A 46 -1.07 9.83 3.02
C ASN A 46 -2.36 10.36 2.36
N ASN A 47 -3.39 9.51 2.23
CA ASN A 47 -4.64 9.89 1.59
C ASN A 47 -5.39 11.04 2.30
N VAL A 48 -5.33 11.08 3.65
CA VAL A 48 -5.86 12.23 4.41
C VAL A 48 -5.07 13.49 4.09
N ALA A 49 -3.74 13.40 3.97
CA ALA A 49 -2.89 14.52 3.60
C ALA A 49 -3.18 14.99 2.16
N GLU A 50 -3.30 14.08 1.20
CA GLU A 50 -3.61 14.41 -0.20
C GLU A 50 -4.97 15.11 -0.34
N TYR A 51 -6.02 14.62 0.36
CA TYR A 51 -7.31 15.30 0.39
C TYR A 51 -7.22 16.70 1.01
N LYS A 52 -6.41 16.87 2.07
CA LYS A 52 -6.18 18.20 2.65
C LYS A 52 -5.42 19.12 1.70
N GLY A 53 -4.48 18.59 0.92
CA GLY A 53 -3.81 19.29 -0.17
C GLY A 53 -4.80 19.76 -1.23
N LEU A 54 -5.67 18.86 -1.71
CA LEU A 54 -6.73 19.21 -2.67
C LEU A 54 -7.66 20.31 -2.13
N ILE A 55 -8.14 20.16 -0.89
CA ILE A 55 -9.02 21.14 -0.23
C ILE A 55 -8.32 22.51 -0.16
N ALA A 56 -7.04 22.54 0.22
CA ALA A 56 -6.26 23.77 0.28
C ALA A 56 -6.09 24.42 -1.10
N GLY A 57 -5.83 23.63 -2.14
CA GLY A 57 -5.73 24.09 -3.53
C GLY A 57 -7.04 24.66 -4.06
N LEU A 58 -8.17 23.95 -3.87
CA LEU A 58 -9.50 24.44 -4.24
C LEU A 58 -9.89 25.70 -3.46
N THR A 59 -9.53 25.78 -2.19
CA THR A 59 -9.78 26.98 -1.38
C THR A 59 -9.00 28.17 -1.94
N ALA A 60 -7.71 27.99 -2.25
CA ALA A 60 -6.89 29.05 -2.85
C ALA A 60 -7.40 29.49 -4.23
N ALA A 61 -7.86 28.55 -5.07
CA ALA A 61 -8.50 28.87 -6.35
C ALA A 61 -9.79 29.70 -6.17
N ALA A 62 -10.60 29.37 -5.17
CA ALA A 62 -11.81 30.14 -4.85
C ALA A 62 -11.49 31.55 -4.33
N GLU A 63 -10.46 31.70 -3.50
CA GLU A 63 -9.97 33.00 -3.00
C GLU A 63 -9.46 33.90 -4.15
N LEU A 64 -8.88 33.30 -5.19
CA LEU A 64 -8.44 33.99 -6.41
C LEU A 64 -9.60 34.36 -7.36
N GLY A 65 -10.84 33.96 -7.05
CA GLY A 65 -12.00 34.20 -7.90
C GLY A 65 -11.96 33.42 -9.22
N ALA A 66 -11.38 32.22 -9.21
CA ALA A 66 -11.42 31.33 -10.37
C ALA A 66 -12.86 30.93 -10.70
N ASP A 67 -13.16 30.85 -11.99
CA ASP A 67 -14.42 30.34 -12.51
C ASP A 67 -14.32 28.87 -12.91
N GLU A 68 -13.15 28.44 -13.42
CA GLU A 68 -12.90 27.10 -13.94
C GLU A 68 -11.57 26.59 -13.37
N VAL A 69 -11.55 25.33 -12.93
CA VAL A 69 -10.40 24.74 -12.25
C VAL A 69 -10.02 23.40 -12.87
N HIS A 70 -8.77 23.27 -13.31
CA HIS A 70 -8.20 21.98 -13.70
C HIS A 70 -7.32 21.45 -12.58
N VAL A 71 -7.80 20.45 -11.85
CA VAL A 71 -7.06 19.79 -10.79
C VAL A 71 -6.19 18.70 -11.40
N ARG A 72 -4.89 18.72 -11.08
CA ARG A 72 -3.89 17.72 -11.47
C ARG A 72 -3.22 17.17 -10.21
N MET A 73 -3.28 15.86 -10.00
CA MET A 73 -2.66 15.22 -8.83
C MET A 73 -2.05 13.88 -9.23
N ASP A 74 -1.00 13.44 -8.54
CA ASP A 74 -0.41 12.10 -8.71
C ASP A 74 -1.09 11.02 -7.86
N SER A 75 -2.02 11.41 -6.99
CA SER A 75 -2.96 10.52 -6.31
C SER A 75 -4.06 10.03 -7.24
N LYS A 76 -3.91 8.79 -7.74
CA LYS A 76 -4.97 8.16 -8.55
C LYS A 76 -6.25 7.98 -7.74
N LEU A 77 -6.14 7.65 -6.46
CA LEU A 77 -7.27 7.44 -5.57
C LEU A 77 -8.11 8.71 -5.41
N VAL A 78 -7.49 9.85 -5.09
CA VAL A 78 -8.22 11.12 -4.91
C VAL A 78 -8.84 11.57 -6.24
N VAL A 79 -8.11 11.46 -7.35
CA VAL A 79 -8.62 11.82 -8.69
C VAL A 79 -9.85 10.99 -9.06
N GLU A 80 -9.80 9.66 -8.88
CA GLU A 80 -10.90 8.77 -9.25
C GLU A 80 -12.14 8.95 -8.34
N GLN A 81 -11.92 9.19 -7.04
CA GLN A 81 -13.00 9.45 -6.08
C GLN A 81 -13.68 10.80 -6.30
N MET A 82 -12.91 11.83 -6.64
CA MET A 82 -13.43 13.16 -6.95
C MET A 82 -14.10 13.23 -8.31
N SER A 83 -13.62 12.42 -9.26
CA SER A 83 -14.30 12.21 -10.55
C SER A 83 -15.59 11.39 -10.44
N GLY A 84 -15.91 10.84 -9.26
CA GLY A 84 -17.09 10.00 -9.04
C GLY A 84 -17.00 8.58 -9.61
N ARG A 85 -15.83 8.18 -10.13
CA ARG A 85 -15.60 6.83 -10.66
C ARG A 85 -15.42 5.81 -9.55
N TRP A 86 -14.81 6.22 -8.42
CA TRP A 86 -14.60 5.38 -7.25
C TRP A 86 -15.38 5.88 -6.03
N GLN A 87 -15.86 4.95 -5.20
CA GLN A 87 -16.57 5.30 -3.96
C GLN A 87 -15.59 5.67 -2.84
N VAL A 88 -15.95 6.67 -2.04
CA VAL A 88 -15.23 7.02 -0.81
C VAL A 88 -15.84 6.22 0.34
N LYS A 89 -15.12 5.22 0.84
CA LYS A 89 -15.61 4.32 1.90
C LYS A 89 -14.95 4.56 3.25
N HIS A 90 -13.75 5.14 3.28
CA HIS A 90 -12.99 5.31 4.51
C HIS A 90 -13.57 6.44 5.39
N ALA A 91 -13.83 6.16 6.66
CA ALA A 91 -14.52 7.07 7.58
C ALA A 91 -13.85 8.45 7.68
N ASP A 92 -12.51 8.49 7.74
CA ASP A 92 -11.74 9.74 7.81
C ASP A 92 -11.75 10.53 6.49
N MET A 93 -12.01 9.87 5.37
CA MET A 93 -11.99 10.48 4.04
C MET A 93 -13.38 10.96 3.60
N ILE A 94 -14.46 10.32 4.08
CA ILE A 94 -15.83 10.77 3.82
C ILE A 94 -16.04 12.27 4.08
N PRO A 95 -15.66 12.83 5.25
CA PRO A 95 -15.85 14.25 5.52
C PRO A 95 -14.95 15.12 4.63
N LEU A 96 -13.72 14.68 4.33
CA LEU A 96 -12.79 15.42 3.46
C LEU A 96 -13.28 15.45 2.01
N ALA A 97 -13.78 14.33 1.50
CA ALA A 97 -14.35 14.24 0.17
C ALA A 97 -15.65 15.03 0.04
N ALA A 98 -16.48 15.06 1.08
CA ALA A 98 -17.64 15.94 1.13
C ALA A 98 -17.23 17.42 1.05
N GLN A 99 -16.24 17.84 1.84
CA GLN A 99 -15.70 19.20 1.82
C GLN A 99 -15.08 19.57 0.47
N ALA A 100 -14.29 18.68 -0.13
CA ALA A 100 -13.69 18.90 -1.45
C ALA A 100 -14.78 19.03 -2.54
N ARG A 101 -15.84 18.24 -2.47
CA ARG A 101 -16.99 18.33 -3.41
C ARG A 101 -17.78 19.63 -3.21
N GLU A 102 -17.99 20.05 -1.97
CA GLU A 102 -18.63 21.34 -1.67
C GLU A 102 -17.83 22.50 -2.27
N LEU A 103 -16.50 22.50 -2.08
CA LEU A 103 -15.62 23.50 -2.68
C LEU A 103 -15.64 23.45 -4.22
N ALA A 104 -15.57 22.25 -4.80
CA ALA A 104 -15.64 22.07 -6.25
C ALA A 104 -16.96 22.61 -6.84
N GLY A 105 -18.07 22.47 -6.11
CA GLY A 105 -19.38 23.00 -6.49
C GLY A 105 -19.49 24.52 -6.53
N ARG A 106 -18.46 25.26 -6.08
CA ARG A 106 -18.41 26.74 -6.13
C ARG A 106 -17.94 27.27 -7.48
N PHE A 107 -17.32 26.43 -8.29
CA PHE A 107 -16.81 26.78 -9.62
C PHE A 107 -17.84 26.44 -10.70
N ARG A 108 -17.72 27.06 -11.88
CA ARG A 108 -18.54 26.73 -13.04
C ARG A 108 -18.21 25.33 -13.56
N SER A 109 -16.93 24.97 -13.56
CA SER A 109 -16.45 23.63 -13.90
C SER A 109 -15.19 23.28 -13.12
N VAL A 110 -15.05 22.00 -12.80
CA VAL A 110 -13.85 21.41 -12.22
C VAL A 110 -13.59 20.07 -12.88
N ASP A 111 -12.36 19.87 -13.37
CA ASP A 111 -11.91 18.59 -13.91
C ASP A 111 -10.78 18.03 -13.07
N PHE A 112 -10.75 16.70 -12.91
CA PHE A 112 -9.72 16.00 -12.14
C PHE A 112 -8.91 15.10 -13.08
N THR A 113 -7.61 15.34 -13.16
CA THR A 113 -6.67 14.59 -14.01
C THR A 113 -5.57 13.98 -13.17
N TRP A 114 -5.33 12.69 -13.37
CA TRP A 114 -4.17 12.03 -12.80
C TRP A 114 -2.93 12.36 -13.63
N ILE A 115 -1.83 12.72 -12.96
CA ILE A 115 -0.53 12.97 -13.59
C ILE A 115 0.57 12.10 -12.98
N PRO A 116 1.62 11.74 -13.72
CA PRO A 116 2.79 11.08 -13.14
C PRO A 116 3.44 11.93 -12.04
N ARG A 117 3.97 11.29 -10.99
CA ARG A 117 4.65 11.98 -9.87
C ARG A 117 5.78 12.93 -10.31
N ALA A 118 6.49 12.58 -11.38
CA ALA A 118 7.54 13.44 -11.95
C ALA A 118 7.01 14.80 -12.44
N GLU A 119 5.71 14.90 -12.76
CA GLU A 119 5.05 16.12 -13.18
C GLU A 119 4.45 16.92 -12.01
N ASN A 120 4.30 16.32 -10.81
CA ASN A 120 3.73 16.96 -9.61
C ASN A 120 4.82 17.48 -8.63
N ALA A 121 6.04 17.71 -9.12
CA ALA A 121 7.22 17.95 -8.29
C ALA A 121 7.11 19.20 -7.39
N HIS A 122 6.32 20.21 -7.79
CA HIS A 122 6.16 21.44 -7.02
C HIS A 122 5.32 21.22 -5.77
N ALA A 123 4.17 20.55 -5.90
CA ALA A 123 3.32 20.21 -4.78
C ALA A 123 3.98 19.17 -3.86
N ASP A 124 4.69 18.18 -4.43
CA ASP A 124 5.49 17.21 -3.67
C ASP A 124 6.55 17.88 -2.79
N ARG A 125 7.28 18.87 -3.32
CA ARG A 125 8.26 19.65 -2.55
C ARG A 125 7.62 20.34 -1.34
N LEU A 126 6.45 20.94 -1.52
CA LEU A 126 5.70 21.61 -0.45
C LEU A 126 5.20 20.60 0.60
N ALA A 127 4.66 19.45 0.16
CA ALA A 127 4.22 18.38 1.05
C ALA A 127 5.36 17.78 1.87
N ASN A 128 6.54 17.59 1.26
CA ASN A 128 7.74 17.12 1.93
C ASN A 128 8.23 18.10 3.00
N ALA A 129 8.29 19.40 2.69
CA ALA A 129 8.64 20.41 3.68
C ALA A 129 7.66 20.42 4.86
N ALA A 130 6.36 20.25 4.60
CA ALA A 130 5.33 20.19 5.65
C ALA A 130 5.44 18.92 6.52
N MET A 131 5.76 17.77 5.93
CA MET A 131 5.99 16.51 6.63
C MET A 131 7.23 16.57 7.54
N ASP A 132 8.33 17.15 7.05
CA ASP A 132 9.57 17.26 7.82
C ASP A 132 9.37 18.21 9.02
N ALA A 133 8.69 19.34 8.82
CA ALA A 133 8.29 20.23 9.90
C ALA A 133 7.36 19.53 10.93
N ALA A 134 6.47 18.63 10.49
CA ALA A 134 5.63 17.84 11.38
C ALA A 134 6.45 16.83 12.20
N ALA A 135 7.48 16.22 11.59
CA ALA A 135 8.35 15.26 12.25
C ALA A 135 9.24 15.95 13.30
N GLU A 136 9.82 17.10 12.98
CA GLU A 136 10.61 17.92 13.91
C GLU A 136 9.77 18.33 15.13
N ALA A 137 8.55 18.83 14.90
CA ALA A 137 7.65 19.21 15.98
C ALA A 137 7.29 18.06 16.93
N LEU A 138 7.22 16.82 16.43
CA LEU A 138 6.94 15.63 17.25
C LEU A 138 8.17 15.17 18.05
N LEU A 139 9.38 15.41 17.54
CA LEU A 139 10.63 15.12 18.25
C LEU A 139 10.82 16.07 19.44
N ASP A 140 10.47 17.35 19.29
CA ASP A 140 10.54 18.34 20.37
C ASP A 140 9.58 17.99 21.53
N VAL A 141 8.37 17.49 21.23
CA VAL A 141 7.40 17.07 22.25
C VAL A 141 7.86 15.81 23.01
N ALA A 142 8.59 14.90 22.34
CA ALA A 142 9.12 13.70 22.97
C ALA A 142 10.30 13.99 23.94
N SER A 143 11.03 15.08 23.72
CA SER A 143 12.12 15.50 24.61
C SER A 143 11.63 16.02 25.97
N ASP A 144 10.37 16.47 26.07
CA ASP A 144 9.81 17.10 27.28
C ASP A 144 9.10 16.12 28.24
N THR A 145 8.99 14.83 27.90
CA THR A 145 8.13 13.86 28.64
C THR A 145 8.87 12.77 29.43
N VAL A 146 10.15 12.93 29.75
CA VAL A 146 10.87 11.97 30.62
C VAL A 146 10.90 12.42 32.08
N THR A 147 9.90 12.06 32.89
CA THR A 147 10.12 11.74 34.32
C THR A 147 9.12 10.73 34.91
N ARG A 148 9.71 9.65 35.45
CA ARG A 148 9.29 8.72 36.53
C ARG A 148 8.36 7.52 36.21
N PRO A 149 8.84 6.28 36.40
CA PRO A 149 8.00 5.09 36.52
C PRO A 149 7.51 4.87 37.96
N VAL A 150 6.27 4.39 38.10
CA VAL A 150 5.70 3.84 39.35
C VAL A 150 5.63 2.32 39.23
N ALA A 151 6.08 1.63 40.27
CA ALA A 151 6.23 0.18 40.37
C ALA A 151 4.89 -0.58 40.54
N PRO A 152 4.81 -1.89 40.23
CA PRO A 152 3.62 -2.71 40.46
C PRO A 152 3.64 -3.41 41.82
N SER A 153 2.45 -3.61 42.41
CA SER A 153 2.24 -4.45 43.60
C SER A 153 1.35 -5.66 43.30
N ASN A 154 1.75 -6.81 43.84
CA ASN A 154 1.20 -8.16 43.69
C ASN A 154 -0.16 -8.41 44.39
N ALA A 155 -0.90 -9.41 43.87
CA ALA A 155 -1.61 -10.53 44.57
C ALA A 155 -2.68 -11.08 43.58
N GLY A 156 -2.91 -12.37 43.30
CA GLY A 156 -2.57 -13.61 43.98
C GLY A 156 -3.80 -14.21 44.68
N THR A 157 -4.61 -15.03 43.98
CA THR A 157 -5.24 -16.27 44.50
C THR A 157 -6.07 -17.02 43.44
N GLU A 158 -5.89 -18.34 43.44
CA GLU A 158 -6.57 -19.35 42.62
C GLU A 158 -7.96 -19.71 43.19
N ASN A 159 -8.89 -20.15 42.34
CA ASN A 159 -9.87 -21.18 42.70
C ASN A 159 -10.44 -21.92 41.48
N VAL A 160 -10.71 -23.20 41.67
CA VAL A 160 -10.95 -24.26 40.69
C VAL A 160 -12.44 -24.49 40.39
N ALA A 161 -12.74 -24.55 39.08
CA ALA A 161 -13.77 -25.28 38.31
C ALA A 161 -15.18 -25.61 38.85
N THR A 162 -16.20 -25.20 38.08
CA THR A 162 -17.30 -26.07 37.57
C THR A 162 -17.89 -25.43 36.29
N PRO A 163 -18.18 -26.17 35.20
CA PRO A 163 -18.66 -25.57 33.94
C PRO A 163 -20.20 -25.49 33.92
N PRO A 164 -20.76 -24.41 33.35
CA PRO A 164 -21.79 -24.66 32.32
C PRO A 164 -21.87 -23.62 31.18
N ALA A 165 -22.44 -24.10 30.08
CA ALA A 165 -23.07 -23.37 28.97
C ALA A 165 -22.19 -22.50 28.06
N VAL A 166 -22.13 -22.88 26.79
CA VAL A 166 -21.68 -22.06 25.67
C VAL A 166 -22.54 -20.78 25.63
N PRO A 167 -21.98 -19.57 25.80
CA PRO A 167 -22.75 -18.35 25.61
C PRO A 167 -22.94 -18.11 24.12
N VAL A 168 -24.18 -17.84 23.72
CA VAL A 168 -24.46 -17.16 22.45
C VAL A 168 -23.75 -15.80 22.51
N PRO A 169 -23.01 -15.36 21.46
CA PRO A 169 -22.28 -14.10 21.54
C PRO A 169 -23.25 -12.92 21.68
N ASP A 170 -23.03 -12.12 22.72
CA ASP A 170 -23.64 -10.81 22.91
C ASP A 170 -23.03 -9.84 21.86
N PRO A 171 -23.84 -9.17 21.02
CA PRO A 171 -23.35 -8.29 19.95
C PRO A 171 -22.62 -7.02 20.45
N ALA A 172 -22.46 -6.82 21.77
CA ALA A 172 -21.86 -5.64 22.36
C ALA A 172 -20.42 -5.80 22.90
N VAL A 173 -19.77 -6.97 22.76
CA VAL A 173 -18.39 -7.17 23.21
C VAL A 173 -17.42 -7.00 22.03
N PRO A 174 -16.52 -5.98 22.03
CA PRO A 174 -15.47 -5.91 21.02
C PRO A 174 -14.61 -7.17 21.11
N PRO A 175 -14.18 -7.75 19.97
CA PRO A 175 -13.35 -8.96 19.99
C PRO A 175 -12.14 -8.71 20.88
N SER A 176 -11.93 -9.61 21.85
CA SER A 176 -10.80 -9.52 22.78
C SER A 176 -9.51 -9.29 21.98
N PRO A 177 -8.65 -8.34 22.40
CA PRO A 177 -7.38 -8.14 21.73
C PRO A 177 -6.64 -9.49 21.77
N GLY A 178 -6.14 -9.94 20.62
CA GLY A 178 -5.23 -11.06 20.61
C GLY A 178 -4.02 -10.77 21.52
N TRP A 179 -3.13 -11.74 21.68
CA TRP A 179 -1.89 -11.60 22.47
C TRP A 179 -0.99 -10.40 22.06
N THR A 180 -1.30 -9.74 20.94
CA THR A 180 -0.58 -8.57 20.40
C THR A 180 -1.07 -7.23 20.95
N GLY A 181 -2.19 -7.17 21.69
CA GLY A 181 -2.74 -5.90 22.20
C GLY A 181 -3.36 -4.99 21.13
N ALA A 182 -3.39 -5.43 19.87
CA ALA A 182 -3.93 -4.66 18.75
C ALA A 182 -5.46 -4.54 18.85
N VAL A 183 -5.99 -3.34 18.54
CA VAL A 183 -7.41 -3.01 18.69
C VAL A 183 -8.08 -2.85 17.32
N GLY A 184 -9.26 -3.44 17.15
CA GLY A 184 -10.06 -3.37 15.92
C GLY A 184 -9.86 -4.53 14.94
N SER A 185 -10.65 -4.53 13.86
CA SER A 185 -10.56 -5.54 12.80
C SER A 185 -9.35 -5.26 11.89
N PRO A 186 -8.43 -6.21 11.68
CA PRO A 186 -7.30 -6.00 10.79
C PRO A 186 -7.74 -6.02 9.32
N THR A 187 -7.04 -5.25 8.50
CA THR A 187 -7.00 -5.51 7.06
C THR A 187 -6.10 -6.72 6.83
N ARG A 188 -6.68 -7.80 6.31
CA ARG A 188 -5.98 -9.06 6.09
C ARG A 188 -5.62 -9.23 4.61
N LEU A 189 -4.33 -9.30 4.32
CA LEU A 189 -3.81 -9.55 2.99
C LEU A 189 -3.51 -11.04 2.82
N LEU A 190 -4.22 -11.69 1.91
CA LEU A 190 -3.91 -13.02 1.41
C LEU A 190 -2.95 -12.86 0.22
N LEU A 191 -1.67 -13.16 0.42
CA LEU A 191 -0.61 -12.94 -0.54
C LEU A 191 -0.38 -14.23 -1.33
N LEU A 192 -0.84 -14.27 -2.58
CA LEU A 192 -0.69 -15.42 -3.46
C LEU A 192 0.41 -15.15 -4.50
N ARG A 193 1.40 -16.02 -4.57
CA ARG A 193 2.37 -15.98 -5.67
C ARG A 193 1.74 -16.56 -6.94
N HIS A 194 2.07 -16.00 -8.11
CA HIS A 194 1.66 -16.60 -9.38
C HIS A 194 2.09 -18.08 -9.54
N GLY A 195 1.37 -18.81 -10.39
CA GLY A 195 1.70 -20.19 -10.77
C GLY A 195 2.98 -20.31 -11.60
N GLN A 196 3.44 -21.54 -11.85
CA GLN A 196 4.67 -21.81 -12.58
C GLN A 196 4.72 -21.20 -13.99
N THR A 197 5.90 -20.68 -14.36
CA THR A 197 6.27 -20.27 -15.71
C THR A 197 7.50 -21.05 -16.20
N SER A 198 7.83 -20.99 -17.49
CA SER A 198 9.06 -21.60 -18.04
C SER A 198 10.33 -21.11 -17.33
N LEU A 199 10.47 -19.79 -17.12
CA LEU A 199 11.61 -19.21 -16.41
C LEU A 199 11.72 -19.69 -14.96
N SER A 200 10.59 -20.03 -14.33
CA SER A 200 10.58 -20.56 -12.96
C SER A 200 11.20 -21.97 -12.91
N VAL A 201 10.90 -22.82 -13.90
CA VAL A 201 11.47 -24.17 -14.04
C VAL A 201 13.00 -24.09 -14.21
N GLU A 202 13.44 -23.16 -15.04
CA GLU A 202 14.86 -22.94 -15.35
C GLU A 202 15.61 -22.14 -14.27
N ARG A 203 14.92 -21.71 -13.21
CA ARG A 203 15.48 -20.88 -12.11
C ARG A 203 16.20 -19.63 -12.63
N ARG A 204 15.57 -18.96 -13.59
CA ARG A 204 16.04 -17.71 -14.19
C ARG A 204 15.45 -16.51 -13.46
N TYR A 205 16.17 -15.39 -13.47
CA TYR A 205 15.61 -14.11 -13.08
C TYR A 205 14.42 -13.78 -13.98
N SER A 206 13.28 -13.50 -13.36
CA SER A 206 12.00 -13.25 -14.04
C SER A 206 11.36 -12.03 -13.39
N GLY A 207 11.72 -10.85 -13.88
CA GLY A 207 11.28 -9.56 -13.37
C GLY A 207 10.11 -9.06 -14.18
N ARG A 208 10.35 -8.03 -15.01
CA ARG A 208 9.32 -7.37 -15.81
C ARG A 208 9.08 -8.03 -17.18
N GLY A 209 9.81 -9.10 -17.50
CA GLY A 209 9.41 -10.01 -18.57
C GLY A 209 8.02 -10.59 -18.31
N ASN A 210 7.37 -11.13 -19.35
CA ASN A 210 6.00 -11.62 -19.26
C ASN A 210 5.83 -13.06 -19.79
N PRO A 211 6.58 -14.06 -19.28
CA PRO A 211 6.37 -15.45 -19.64
C PRO A 211 4.97 -15.90 -19.19
N GLU A 212 4.33 -16.72 -20.02
CA GLU A 212 3.03 -17.32 -19.72
C GLU A 212 3.15 -18.40 -18.63
N LEU A 213 2.01 -18.74 -18.02
CA LEU A 213 1.92 -19.92 -17.17
C LEU A 213 2.14 -21.20 -17.98
N THR A 214 2.83 -22.17 -17.39
CA THR A 214 2.84 -23.54 -17.89
C THR A 214 1.49 -24.21 -17.63
N GLU A 215 1.26 -25.40 -18.20
CA GLU A 215 0.09 -26.22 -17.84
C GLU A 215 0.02 -26.47 -16.33
N LEU A 216 1.14 -26.90 -15.73
CA LEU A 216 1.25 -27.03 -14.27
C LEU A 216 0.97 -25.70 -13.54
N GLY A 217 1.42 -24.57 -14.08
CA GLY A 217 1.13 -23.26 -13.49
C GLY A 217 -0.36 -22.91 -13.48
N ARG A 218 -1.11 -23.32 -14.51
CA ARG A 218 -2.57 -23.17 -14.57
C ARG A 218 -3.27 -24.10 -13.58
N ASP A 219 -2.82 -25.35 -13.48
CA ASP A 219 -3.35 -26.30 -12.49
C ASP A 219 -3.15 -25.80 -11.06
N GLN A 220 -1.97 -25.25 -10.78
CA GLN A 220 -1.65 -24.60 -9.50
C GLN A 220 -2.58 -23.42 -9.21
N ALA A 221 -2.87 -22.58 -10.22
CA ALA A 221 -3.81 -21.47 -10.07
C ALA A 221 -5.24 -21.96 -9.75
N VAL A 222 -5.71 -23.01 -10.44
CA VAL A 222 -7.02 -23.64 -10.18
C VAL A 222 -7.07 -24.24 -8.77
N ALA A 223 -6.00 -24.90 -8.32
CA ALA A 223 -5.92 -25.45 -6.98
C ALA A 223 -5.98 -24.36 -5.89
N ALA A 224 -5.25 -23.26 -6.08
CA ALA A 224 -5.32 -22.09 -5.20
C ALA A 224 -6.73 -21.47 -5.20
N ALA A 225 -7.36 -21.34 -6.37
CA ALA A 225 -8.72 -20.82 -6.52
C ALA A 225 -9.74 -21.65 -5.73
N ARG A 226 -9.67 -22.99 -5.80
CA ARG A 226 -10.56 -23.89 -5.01
C ARG A 226 -10.42 -23.64 -3.51
N ARG A 227 -9.19 -23.52 -3.01
CA ARG A 227 -8.92 -23.22 -1.59
C ARG A 227 -9.50 -21.86 -1.19
N LEU A 228 -9.28 -20.83 -2.01
CA LEU A 228 -9.73 -19.46 -1.74
C LEU A 228 -11.25 -19.36 -1.79
N GLY A 229 -11.91 -20.00 -2.75
CA GLY A 229 -13.37 -20.11 -2.84
C GLY A 229 -13.97 -20.80 -1.62
N ALA A 230 -13.39 -21.92 -1.18
CA ALA A 230 -13.83 -22.64 0.01
C ALA A 230 -13.65 -21.83 1.32
N ARG A 231 -12.63 -20.96 1.38
CA ARG A 231 -12.42 -20.04 2.52
C ARG A 231 -13.53 -19.00 2.61
N GLY A 232 -13.90 -18.39 1.47
CA GLY A 232 -14.83 -17.26 1.43
C GLY A 232 -14.35 -16.02 2.19
N GLY A 233 -15.24 -15.02 2.32
CA GLY A 233 -14.97 -13.79 3.09
C GLY A 233 -13.89 -12.88 2.50
N ILE A 234 -13.53 -13.07 1.23
CA ILE A 234 -12.61 -12.20 0.48
C ILE A 234 -13.45 -11.12 -0.19
N THR A 235 -13.05 -9.86 -0.03
CA THR A 235 -13.81 -8.69 -0.48
C THR A 235 -13.31 -8.11 -1.80
N ALA A 236 -12.06 -8.45 -2.17
CA ALA A 236 -11.40 -7.92 -3.35
C ALA A 236 -10.27 -8.85 -3.82
N VAL A 237 -10.03 -8.86 -5.13
CA VAL A 237 -8.90 -9.53 -5.77
C VAL A 237 -8.08 -8.48 -6.51
N LEU A 238 -6.83 -8.29 -6.09
CA LEU A 238 -5.87 -7.43 -6.77
C LEU A 238 -4.76 -8.27 -7.38
N ALA A 239 -4.25 -7.84 -8.53
CA ALA A 239 -3.18 -8.52 -9.24
C ALA A 239 -2.13 -7.55 -9.75
N SER A 240 -0.88 -8.01 -9.76
CA SER A 240 0.17 -7.41 -10.59
C SER A 240 -0.26 -7.33 -12.06
N PRO A 241 0.22 -6.33 -12.84
CA PRO A 241 -0.11 -6.20 -14.26
C PRO A 241 0.44 -7.32 -15.15
N LEU A 242 1.41 -8.11 -14.67
CA LEU A 242 2.04 -9.18 -15.46
C LEU A 242 1.07 -10.36 -15.67
N GLY A 243 1.08 -10.90 -16.89
CA GLY A 243 0.15 -11.93 -17.37
C GLY A 243 0.08 -13.15 -16.45
N ARG A 244 1.22 -13.68 -16.01
CA ARG A 244 1.28 -14.82 -15.06
C ARG A 244 0.52 -14.59 -13.75
N ALA A 245 0.56 -13.37 -13.22
CA ALA A 245 -0.16 -13.00 -12.00
C ALA A 245 -1.64 -12.76 -12.30
N ARG A 246 -1.96 -12.08 -13.41
CA ARG A 246 -3.34 -11.85 -13.85
C ARG A 246 -4.09 -13.14 -14.14
N GLU A 247 -3.45 -14.09 -14.81
CA GLU A 247 -4.03 -15.41 -15.12
C GLU A 247 -4.26 -16.23 -13.84
N THR A 248 -3.31 -16.18 -12.89
CA THR A 248 -3.49 -16.81 -11.56
C THR A 248 -4.64 -16.14 -10.80
N ALA A 249 -4.73 -14.82 -10.83
CA ALA A 249 -5.78 -14.05 -10.17
C ALA A 249 -7.16 -14.29 -10.79
N ALA A 250 -7.25 -14.44 -12.12
CA ALA A 250 -8.49 -14.71 -12.82
C ALA A 250 -9.14 -16.02 -12.33
N ALA A 251 -8.35 -17.09 -12.19
CA ALA A 251 -8.86 -18.35 -11.65
C ALA A 251 -9.47 -18.19 -10.24
N ALA A 252 -8.79 -17.43 -9.36
CA ALA A 252 -9.29 -17.18 -8.01
C ALA A 252 -10.51 -16.24 -7.99
N ALA A 253 -10.51 -15.22 -8.84
CA ALA A 253 -11.61 -14.27 -9.02
C ALA A 253 -12.90 -14.96 -9.49
N ASP A 254 -12.79 -15.87 -10.47
CA ASP A 254 -13.93 -16.67 -10.95
C ASP A 254 -14.52 -17.53 -9.84
N ALA A 255 -13.67 -18.15 -9.00
CA ALA A 255 -14.12 -18.96 -7.87
C ALA A 255 -14.74 -18.14 -6.72
N LEU A 256 -14.47 -16.83 -6.67
CA LEU A 256 -14.96 -15.91 -5.65
C LEU A 256 -16.12 -15.03 -6.12
N ASP A 257 -16.46 -15.07 -7.41
CA ASP A 257 -17.41 -14.16 -8.07
C ASP A 257 -17.02 -12.68 -7.85
N LEU A 258 -15.75 -12.35 -8.06
CA LEU A 258 -15.19 -11.01 -7.90
C LEU A 258 -14.43 -10.57 -9.14
N PRO A 259 -14.37 -9.27 -9.46
CA PRO A 259 -13.50 -8.76 -10.52
C PRO A 259 -12.02 -8.77 -10.09
N VAL A 260 -11.12 -8.91 -11.06
CA VAL A 260 -9.67 -8.68 -10.86
C VAL A 260 -9.35 -7.20 -11.05
N MET A 261 -8.83 -6.56 -10.01
CA MET A 261 -8.31 -5.20 -10.06
C MET A 261 -6.80 -5.22 -10.29
N VAL A 262 -6.34 -4.64 -11.40
CA VAL A 262 -4.91 -4.54 -11.69
C VAL A 262 -4.31 -3.38 -10.92
N HIS A 263 -3.22 -3.65 -10.20
CA HIS A 263 -2.47 -2.64 -9.45
C HIS A 263 -1.00 -2.65 -9.89
N ASP A 264 -0.56 -1.61 -10.59
CA ASP A 264 0.79 -1.52 -11.16
C ASP A 264 1.88 -1.62 -10.09
N GLY A 265 1.60 -1.07 -8.91
CA GLY A 265 2.45 -1.17 -7.73
C GLY A 265 2.69 -2.60 -7.20
N LEU A 266 2.03 -3.64 -7.73
CA LEU A 266 2.28 -5.05 -7.37
C LEU A 266 3.24 -5.76 -8.35
N ILE A 267 3.82 -5.06 -9.32
CA ILE A 267 4.77 -5.64 -10.27
C ILE A 267 6.04 -6.16 -9.58
N GLU A 268 6.63 -7.23 -10.14
CA GLU A 268 7.91 -7.78 -9.70
C GLU A 268 9.03 -6.76 -9.87
N THR A 269 10.12 -6.98 -9.12
CA THR A 269 11.40 -6.27 -9.24
C THR A 269 11.86 -6.25 -10.68
N ASP A 270 12.34 -5.09 -11.14
CA ASP A 270 13.04 -5.02 -12.42
C ASP A 270 14.45 -5.59 -12.30
N PHE A 271 14.70 -6.73 -12.92
CA PHE A 271 16.05 -7.31 -12.95
C PHE A 271 16.92 -6.75 -14.08
N GLY A 272 16.38 -5.85 -14.92
CA GLY A 272 17.11 -5.20 -16.01
C GLY A 272 17.85 -6.20 -16.89
N ASP A 273 19.16 -5.99 -17.05
CA ASP A 273 20.02 -6.82 -17.90
C ASP A 273 20.18 -8.27 -17.41
N TRP A 274 19.76 -8.59 -16.17
CA TRP A 274 19.75 -9.96 -15.66
C TRP A 274 18.48 -10.73 -16.01
N GLU A 275 17.46 -10.08 -16.58
CA GLU A 275 16.23 -10.75 -17.03
C GLU A 275 16.54 -11.97 -17.89
N GLY A 276 15.93 -13.11 -17.56
CA GLY A 276 16.14 -14.38 -18.27
C GLY A 276 17.49 -15.05 -18.02
N LEU A 277 18.43 -14.45 -17.29
CA LEU A 277 19.66 -15.13 -16.91
C LEU A 277 19.41 -16.10 -15.75
N THR A 278 20.12 -17.22 -15.75
CA THR A 278 20.29 -18.00 -14.52
C THR A 278 21.18 -17.23 -13.53
N PHE A 279 21.09 -17.60 -12.26
CA PHE A 279 21.94 -17.03 -11.22
C PHE A 279 23.44 -17.14 -11.55
N ALA A 280 23.88 -18.29 -12.11
CA ALA A 280 25.27 -18.52 -12.48
C ALA A 280 25.71 -17.72 -13.71
N GLU A 281 24.79 -17.39 -14.62
CA GLU A 281 25.06 -16.50 -15.75
C GLU A 281 25.20 -15.05 -15.27
N ALA A 282 24.28 -14.56 -14.44
CA ALA A 282 24.36 -13.22 -13.84
C ALA A 282 25.65 -13.04 -13.01
N ALA A 283 25.99 -14.03 -12.17
CA ALA A 283 27.21 -14.02 -11.38
C ALA A 283 28.50 -14.05 -12.21
N ARG A 284 28.49 -14.68 -13.40
CA ARG A 284 29.64 -14.65 -14.32
C ARG A 284 29.72 -13.34 -15.09
N ARG A 285 28.56 -12.76 -15.45
CA ARG A 285 28.47 -11.51 -16.18
C ARG A 285 28.93 -10.33 -15.33
N ASP A 286 28.43 -10.24 -14.09
CA ASP A 286 28.70 -9.12 -13.18
C ASP A 286 29.14 -9.61 -11.78
N PRO A 287 30.33 -10.21 -11.60
CA PRO A 287 30.66 -10.96 -10.38
C PRO A 287 30.65 -10.15 -9.08
N GLU A 288 31.16 -8.92 -9.10
CA GLU A 288 31.19 -8.06 -7.92
C GLU A 288 29.79 -7.50 -7.60
N LEU A 289 29.09 -7.00 -8.63
CA LEU A 289 27.77 -6.44 -8.47
C LEU A 289 26.77 -7.49 -7.98
N HIS A 290 26.81 -8.68 -8.57
CA HIS A 290 25.97 -9.80 -8.18
C HIS A 290 26.24 -10.23 -6.74
N ARG A 291 27.51 -10.30 -6.30
CA ARG A 291 27.83 -10.60 -4.90
C ARG A 291 27.25 -9.58 -3.92
N ARG A 292 27.35 -8.29 -4.25
CA ARG A 292 26.78 -7.21 -3.42
C ARG A 292 25.25 -7.25 -3.39
N TRP A 293 24.62 -7.49 -4.55
CA TRP A 293 23.17 -7.62 -4.68
C TRP A 293 22.57 -8.68 -3.75
N LEU A 294 23.30 -9.74 -3.42
CA LEU A 294 22.82 -10.81 -2.54
C LEU A 294 22.82 -10.47 -1.03
N GLY A 295 23.29 -9.29 -0.65
CA GLY A 295 23.38 -8.87 0.74
C GLY A 295 23.05 -7.40 1.02
N ASP A 296 22.86 -6.59 -0.01
CA ASP A 296 22.62 -5.14 0.09
C ASP A 296 21.41 -4.76 -0.76
N THR A 297 20.31 -4.38 -0.09
CA THR A 297 19.02 -4.08 -0.72
C THR A 297 19.01 -2.79 -1.53
N SER A 298 20.04 -1.95 -1.38
CA SER A 298 20.18 -0.68 -2.10
C SER A 298 20.84 -0.84 -3.48
N VAL A 299 21.55 -1.95 -3.69
CA VAL A 299 22.20 -2.27 -4.97
C VAL A 299 21.14 -2.53 -6.02
N ARG A 300 21.41 -2.15 -7.28
CA ARG A 300 20.54 -2.42 -8.44
C ARG A 300 21.23 -3.44 -9.36
N PRO A 301 20.47 -4.32 -10.04
CA PRO A 301 21.01 -4.96 -11.23
C PRO A 301 21.16 -3.89 -12.34
N PRO A 302 21.99 -4.13 -13.36
CA PRO A 302 22.17 -3.13 -14.43
C PRO A 302 20.83 -2.83 -15.11
N ASN A 303 20.49 -1.55 -15.24
CA ASN A 303 19.21 -1.06 -15.80
C ASN A 303 17.94 -1.56 -15.10
N GLY A 304 18.02 -2.00 -13.84
CA GLY A 304 16.85 -2.45 -13.07
C GLY A 304 16.60 -1.65 -11.79
N GLU A 305 15.92 -2.30 -10.86
CA GLU A 305 15.35 -1.71 -9.63
C GLU A 305 15.98 -2.38 -8.40
N SER A 306 16.26 -1.59 -7.35
CA SER A 306 16.74 -2.13 -6.07
C SER A 306 15.60 -2.65 -5.20
N PHE A 307 15.90 -3.49 -4.22
CA PHE A 307 14.88 -3.92 -3.26
C PHE A 307 14.36 -2.76 -2.39
N ASP A 308 15.15 -1.71 -2.16
CA ASP A 308 14.69 -0.50 -1.47
C ASP A 308 13.65 0.27 -2.30
N GLU A 309 13.79 0.33 -3.62
CA GLU A 309 12.80 0.94 -4.51
C GLU A 309 11.49 0.14 -4.53
N VAL A 310 11.60 -1.20 -4.60
CA VAL A 310 10.44 -2.09 -4.48
C VAL A 310 9.77 -1.88 -3.11
N ALA A 311 10.54 -1.75 -2.02
CA ALA A 311 10.02 -1.51 -0.69
C ALA A 311 9.22 -0.22 -0.59
N LYS A 312 9.71 0.88 -1.17
CA LYS A 312 8.98 2.16 -1.22
C LYS A 312 7.64 2.01 -1.94
N ARG A 313 7.65 1.38 -3.12
CA ARG A 313 6.44 1.15 -3.91
C ARG A 313 5.44 0.25 -3.19
N ILE A 314 5.90 -0.83 -2.58
CA ILE A 314 5.03 -1.77 -1.83
C ILE A 314 4.51 -1.16 -0.54
N ALA A 315 5.24 -0.25 0.10
CA ALA A 315 4.72 0.52 1.23
C ALA A 315 3.52 1.37 0.80
N SER A 316 3.62 2.06 -0.35
CA SER A 316 2.48 2.80 -0.93
C SER A 316 1.31 1.87 -1.23
N VAL A 317 1.55 0.71 -1.86
CA VAL A 317 0.46 -0.24 -2.15
C VAL A 317 -0.19 -0.77 -0.88
N ARG A 318 0.60 -1.10 0.15
CA ARG A 318 0.07 -1.48 1.46
C ARG A 318 -0.86 -0.39 1.96
N ASP A 319 -0.41 0.85 1.96
CA ASP A 319 -1.15 2.01 2.45
C ASP A 319 -2.48 2.22 1.72
N ASP A 320 -2.48 2.06 0.39
CA ASP A 320 -3.67 2.06 -0.45
C ASP A 320 -4.62 0.93 -0.03
N LEU A 321 -4.11 -0.30 0.12
CA LEU A 321 -4.91 -1.46 0.55
C LEU A 321 -5.51 -1.30 1.94
N LEU A 322 -4.75 -0.74 2.90
CA LEU A 322 -5.24 -0.50 4.26
C LEU A 322 -6.34 0.57 4.27
N THR A 323 -6.26 1.54 3.36
CA THR A 323 -7.27 2.59 3.21
C THR A 323 -8.53 2.05 2.53
N ASP A 324 -8.37 1.40 1.37
CA ASP A 324 -9.49 1.00 0.51
C ASP A 324 -10.27 -0.20 1.06
N TYR A 325 -9.60 -1.04 1.85
CA TYR A 325 -10.13 -2.30 2.36
C TYR A 325 -9.97 -2.43 3.87
N ALA A 326 -10.06 -1.31 4.60
CA ALA A 326 -9.99 -1.26 6.05
C ALA A 326 -10.86 -2.35 6.71
N GLY A 327 -10.26 -3.17 7.56
CA GLY A 327 -10.94 -4.24 8.31
C GLY A 327 -11.46 -5.40 7.46
N SER A 328 -11.10 -5.45 6.17
CA SER A 328 -11.55 -6.47 5.22
C SER A 328 -10.44 -7.48 4.89
N THR A 329 -10.81 -8.62 4.31
CA THR A 329 -9.85 -9.57 3.74
C THR A 329 -9.72 -9.37 2.23
N VAL A 330 -8.49 -9.27 1.74
CA VAL A 330 -8.16 -8.97 0.35
C VAL A 330 -7.19 -10.01 -0.19
N LEU A 331 -7.44 -10.51 -1.40
CA LEU A 331 -6.49 -11.33 -2.14
C LEU A 331 -5.57 -10.45 -2.98
N VAL A 332 -4.26 -10.64 -2.82
CA VAL A 332 -3.21 -9.93 -3.55
C VAL A 332 -2.35 -10.96 -4.28
N VAL A 333 -2.44 -10.97 -5.61
CA VAL A 333 -1.71 -11.91 -6.46
C VAL A 333 -0.50 -11.21 -7.08
N SER A 334 0.70 -11.67 -6.72
CA SER A 334 1.95 -11.00 -7.08
C SER A 334 3.11 -12.00 -7.21
N HIS A 335 4.32 -11.56 -6.90
CA HIS A 335 5.58 -12.24 -7.18
C HIS A 335 6.45 -12.30 -5.93
N VAL A 336 7.68 -12.81 -6.06
CA VAL A 336 8.52 -13.14 -4.91
C VAL A 336 8.89 -11.88 -4.13
N THR A 337 9.42 -10.84 -4.78
CA THR A 337 9.91 -9.68 -4.03
C THR A 337 8.76 -8.90 -3.38
N PRO A 338 7.68 -8.50 -4.08
CA PRO A 338 6.53 -7.85 -3.45
C PRO A 338 5.96 -8.59 -2.23
N ILE A 339 5.78 -9.90 -2.33
CA ILE A 339 5.21 -10.70 -1.23
C ILE A 339 6.18 -10.75 -0.04
N LYS A 340 7.48 -10.96 -0.29
CA LYS A 340 8.50 -10.89 0.76
C LYS A 340 8.53 -9.53 1.45
N THR A 341 8.38 -8.45 0.68
CA THR A 341 8.35 -7.09 1.19
C THR A 341 7.12 -6.83 2.08
N PHE A 342 5.92 -7.29 1.68
CA PHE A 342 4.75 -7.23 2.57
C PHE A 342 4.97 -7.98 3.88
N LEU A 343 5.53 -9.20 3.81
CA LEU A 343 5.81 -10.02 4.99
C LEU A 343 6.90 -9.39 5.86
N GLN A 344 7.91 -8.77 5.26
CA GLN A 344 8.96 -8.05 5.97
C GLN A 344 8.36 -6.89 6.77
N MET A 345 7.49 -6.10 6.16
CA MET A 345 6.80 -4.98 6.81
C MET A 345 5.91 -5.47 7.95
N ALA A 346 5.13 -6.55 7.73
CA ALA A 346 4.24 -7.11 8.75
C ALA A 346 4.95 -7.81 9.92
N LEU A 347 6.23 -8.16 9.74
CA LEU A 347 7.10 -8.68 10.79
C LEU A 347 7.96 -7.59 11.45
N GLU A 348 7.94 -6.37 10.93
CA GLU A 348 8.86 -5.29 11.27
C GLU A 348 10.34 -5.76 11.29
N SER A 349 10.66 -6.64 10.34
CA SER A 349 11.97 -7.30 10.27
C SER A 349 12.96 -6.54 9.40
N GLY A 350 14.26 -6.77 9.63
CA GLY A 350 15.33 -6.13 8.87
C GLY A 350 15.41 -6.56 7.38
N PRO A 351 16.25 -5.88 6.58
CA PRO A 351 16.44 -6.12 5.14
C PRO A 351 16.85 -7.55 4.81
N SER A 352 17.52 -8.25 5.74
CA SER A 352 18.00 -9.62 5.55
C SER A 352 16.89 -10.63 5.27
N LEU A 353 15.63 -10.36 5.66
CA LEU A 353 14.51 -11.27 5.42
C LEU A 353 14.33 -11.55 3.91
N LEU A 354 14.54 -10.56 3.04
CA LEU A 354 14.34 -10.70 1.59
C LEU A 354 15.24 -11.80 0.98
N TYR A 355 16.41 -12.05 1.58
CA TYR A 355 17.36 -13.08 1.14
C TYR A 355 17.17 -14.44 1.81
N ARG A 356 16.42 -14.49 2.92
CA ARG A 356 16.29 -15.70 3.77
C ARG A 356 14.92 -16.35 3.69
N LEU A 357 13.89 -15.58 3.33
CA LEU A 357 12.55 -16.09 3.14
C LEU A 357 12.46 -16.83 1.79
N HIS A 358 11.95 -18.05 1.80
CA HIS A 358 11.61 -18.80 0.59
C HIS A 358 10.11 -18.74 0.35
N LEU A 359 9.71 -18.64 -0.92
CA LEU A 359 8.31 -18.69 -1.35
C LEU A 359 8.22 -19.62 -2.55
N ASP A 360 7.34 -20.60 -2.49
CA ASP A 360 7.02 -21.56 -3.54
C ASP A 360 6.02 -20.96 -4.53
N LEU A 361 5.91 -21.54 -5.72
CA LEU A 361 4.94 -21.12 -6.74
C LEU A 361 3.52 -21.43 -6.27
N ALA A 362 2.56 -20.55 -6.58
CA ALA A 362 1.18 -20.66 -6.07
C ALA A 362 1.05 -20.80 -4.55
N SER A 363 2.09 -20.43 -3.79
CA SER A 363 2.05 -20.44 -2.32
C SER A 363 1.19 -19.30 -1.79
N LEU A 364 0.51 -19.55 -0.68
CA LEU A 364 -0.29 -18.57 0.04
C LEU A 364 0.43 -18.14 1.32
N SER A 365 0.54 -16.82 1.53
CA SER A 365 0.95 -16.24 2.82
C SER A 365 -0.14 -15.28 3.31
N ILE A 366 -0.17 -14.99 4.62
CA ILE A 366 -1.18 -14.12 5.22
C ILE A 366 -0.50 -13.11 6.13
N ALA A 367 -0.67 -11.83 5.82
CA ALA A 367 -0.28 -10.70 6.64
C ALA A 367 -1.52 -9.93 7.10
N GLU A 368 -1.49 -9.42 8.32
CA GLU A 368 -2.53 -8.59 8.90
C GLU A 368 -1.92 -7.26 9.34
N PHE A 369 -2.64 -6.18 9.08
CA PHE A 369 -2.29 -4.84 9.51
C PHE A 369 -3.50 -4.22 10.22
N TYR A 370 -3.24 -3.56 11.33
CA TYR A 370 -4.23 -2.97 12.21
C TYR A 370 -4.19 -1.44 12.11
N ALA A 371 -5.32 -0.79 12.37
CA ALA A 371 -5.44 0.66 12.26
C ALA A 371 -4.56 1.42 13.27
N ASP A 372 -4.24 0.79 14.40
CA ASP A 372 -3.34 1.31 15.42
C ASP A 372 -1.85 1.22 15.03
N GLY A 373 -1.54 0.66 13.85
CA GLY A 373 -0.19 0.45 13.35
C GLY A 373 0.39 -0.93 13.69
N GLY A 374 -0.31 -1.73 14.49
CA GLY A 374 0.09 -3.11 14.74
C GLY A 374 0.07 -3.94 13.45
N SER A 375 0.89 -4.99 13.40
CA SER A 375 0.86 -5.96 12.30
C SER A 375 1.20 -7.37 12.77
N SER A 376 0.81 -8.38 11.99
CA SER A 376 1.18 -9.76 12.26
C SER A 376 1.21 -10.61 10.99
N VAL A 377 2.03 -11.66 10.99
CA VAL A 377 2.01 -12.68 9.94
C VAL A 377 1.38 -13.95 10.50
N ARG A 378 0.34 -14.44 9.81
CA ARG A 378 -0.48 -15.59 10.24
C ARG A 378 -0.13 -16.88 9.52
N LEU A 379 0.44 -16.77 8.32
CA LEU A 379 0.79 -17.90 7.47
C LEU A 379 1.91 -17.48 6.53
N VAL A 380 2.87 -18.36 6.30
CA VAL A 380 3.97 -18.13 5.37
C VAL A 380 4.11 -19.36 4.47
N ASN A 381 4.12 -19.12 3.16
CA ASN A 381 4.49 -20.11 2.15
C ASN A 381 3.71 -21.44 2.19
N ASP A 382 2.38 -21.37 2.40
CA ASP A 382 1.56 -22.58 2.41
C ASP A 382 1.19 -23.03 1.00
N THR A 383 1.44 -24.31 0.70
CA THR A 383 1.14 -24.97 -0.57
C THR A 383 0.28 -26.21 -0.39
N SER A 384 -0.38 -26.39 0.76
CA SER A 384 -1.17 -27.59 1.07
C SER A 384 -2.38 -27.82 0.14
N HIS A 385 -2.72 -26.86 -0.73
CA HIS A 385 -3.74 -27.01 -1.78
C HIS A 385 -3.22 -27.60 -3.08
N LEU A 386 -1.91 -27.72 -3.28
CA LEU A 386 -1.29 -28.18 -4.53
C LEU A 386 -1.20 -29.70 -4.64
#